data_AF-A0A6A7KYM4-F1
#
_entry.id   AF-A0A6A7KYM4-F1
#
_cell.length_a   1.000
_cell.length_b   1.000
_cell.length_c   1.000
_cell.angle_alpha   90.00
_cell.angle_beta   90.00
_cell.angle_gamma   90.00
#
_symmetry.space_group_name_H-M   'P 1'
#
loop_
_entity.id
_entity.type
_entity.pdbx_description
1 polymer ?
#
loop_
_entity_poly.entity_id
_entity_poly.type
_entity_poly.pdbx_seq_one_letter_code
_entity_poly.pdbx_strand_id
1 'polypeptide(L)'
;MKTRTARLAALAGVPIVVVASAAVAAPPAERRIATAAANTACWDFSDLPQTTEYRIGDTFTAEHADIEFKHYLLNGNKVTNPAALAQATNTQISRSDRPELRTCLINAHVEPNAPLRAVTLKFGHTGSANGPHTNIGVNGELKEVSGSLTGLNGQVLGNAATGRVAIVVNLDDPQADPQTGTMELHAIKGAIEKFTFGGVQFFVDDVCLKK
;
A
#
# COMPACT_ATOMS: atom_id res chain seq x y z
N MET A 1 9.04 -50.97 -80.43
CA MET A 1 8.01 -50.38 -81.32
C MET A 1 8.16 -48.86 -81.26
N LYS A 2 8.39 -48.22 -82.42
CA LYS A 2 8.33 -46.78 -82.74
C LYS A 2 9.29 -45.80 -82.04
N THR A 3 10.43 -45.62 -82.71
CA THR A 3 10.97 -44.37 -83.27
C THR A 3 10.16 -43.07 -83.10
N ARG A 4 10.86 -41.95 -82.80
CA ARG A 4 10.86 -40.60 -83.46
C ARG A 4 11.06 -39.45 -82.46
N THR A 5 12.14 -38.66 -82.58
CA THR A 5 12.27 -37.38 -83.34
C THR A 5 12.00 -36.17 -82.41
N ALA A 6 13.05 -35.52 -81.88
CA ALA A 6 13.66 -34.25 -82.33
C ALA A 6 12.80 -32.98 -82.15
N ARG A 7 13.38 -31.93 -81.53
CA ARG A 7 13.62 -30.59 -82.14
C ARG A 7 14.23 -29.57 -81.16
N LEU A 8 15.21 -28.84 -81.65
CA LEU A 8 15.72 -27.55 -81.16
C LEU A 8 14.71 -26.41 -81.42
N ALA A 9 14.65 -25.43 -80.52
CA ALA A 9 14.43 -23.98 -80.77
C ALA A 9 14.66 -23.25 -79.43
N ALA A 10 15.70 -22.44 -79.23
CA ALA A 10 15.98 -21.09 -79.74
C ALA A 10 15.21 -19.95 -79.01
N LEU A 11 16.01 -19.16 -78.27
CA LEU A 11 16.05 -17.69 -78.13
C LEU A 11 14.85 -16.89 -77.55
N ALA A 12 15.15 -16.17 -76.46
CA ALA A 12 14.81 -14.76 -76.11
C ALA A 12 14.70 -14.68 -74.56
N GLY A 13 15.46 -13.91 -73.80
CA GLY A 13 15.84 -12.52 -74.00
C GLY A 13 14.78 -11.61 -73.36
N VAL A 14 14.78 -11.47 -72.02
CA VAL A 14 13.96 -10.46 -71.31
C VAL A 14 14.83 -9.79 -70.22
N PRO A 15 14.86 -8.46 -70.16
CA PRO A 15 15.81 -7.70 -69.34
C PRO A 15 15.46 -7.69 -67.85
N ILE A 16 16.51 -7.51 -67.06
CA ILE A 16 16.53 -7.28 -65.62
C ILE A 16 15.99 -5.88 -65.32
N VAL A 17 15.02 -5.78 -64.41
CA VAL A 17 14.69 -4.54 -63.69
C VAL A 17 15.08 -4.74 -62.23
N VAL A 18 16.21 -4.16 -61.82
CA VAL A 18 16.57 -4.06 -60.39
C VAL A 18 15.86 -2.83 -59.84
N VAL A 19 14.85 -3.04 -59.01
CA VAL A 19 14.27 -1.96 -58.20
C VAL A 19 15.20 -1.73 -57.01
N ALA A 20 15.91 -0.59 -57.02
CA ALA A 20 16.67 -0.14 -55.86
C ALA A 20 15.70 0.30 -54.76
N SER A 21 15.57 -0.49 -53.70
CA SER A 21 14.88 -0.08 -52.48
C SER A 21 15.77 0.91 -51.72
N ALA A 22 15.33 2.17 -51.62
CA ALA A 22 15.94 3.14 -50.72
C ALA A 22 15.71 2.68 -49.28
N ALA A 23 16.78 2.34 -48.57
CA ALA A 23 16.74 2.08 -47.14
C ALA A 23 16.45 3.39 -46.41
N VAL A 24 15.23 3.53 -45.89
CA VAL A 24 14.87 4.61 -44.96
C VAL A 24 15.63 4.35 -43.66
N ALA A 25 16.59 5.21 -43.36
CA ALA A 25 17.31 5.18 -42.10
C ALA A 25 16.30 5.40 -40.96
N ALA A 26 16.20 4.42 -40.05
CA ALA A 26 15.41 4.55 -38.83
C ALA A 26 15.95 5.71 -37.98
N PRO A 27 15.08 6.56 -37.40
CA PRO A 27 15.53 7.60 -36.48
C PRO A 27 16.21 6.98 -35.25
N PRO A 28 17.15 7.70 -34.60
CA PRO A 28 17.85 7.20 -33.42
C PRO A 28 16.84 6.91 -32.31
N ALA A 29 16.98 5.73 -31.69
CA ALA A 29 16.15 5.32 -30.57
C ALA A 29 16.31 6.33 -29.42
N GLU A 30 15.27 7.12 -29.18
CA GLU A 30 15.17 7.95 -27.99
C GLU A 30 15.32 7.05 -26.76
N ARG A 31 16.32 7.36 -25.96
CA ARG A 31 16.58 6.71 -24.67
C ARG A 31 15.38 7.00 -23.77
N ARG A 32 14.38 6.10 -23.76
CA ARG A 32 13.31 6.13 -22.77
C ARG A 32 13.99 6.03 -21.41
N ILE A 33 14.02 7.14 -20.67
CA ILE A 33 14.30 7.09 -19.24
C ILE A 33 13.14 6.27 -18.69
N ALA A 34 13.41 5.03 -18.31
CA ALA A 34 12.47 4.23 -17.58
C ALA A 34 12.19 4.99 -16.28
N THR A 35 11.03 5.62 -16.19
CA THR A 35 10.46 6.03 -14.92
C THR A 35 10.42 4.76 -14.09
N ALA A 36 11.26 4.67 -13.06
CA ALA A 36 11.21 3.54 -12.13
C ALA A 36 9.77 3.48 -11.62
N ALA A 37 9.01 2.46 -12.05
CA ALA A 37 7.71 2.20 -11.50
C ALA A 37 7.95 2.00 -10.00
N ALA A 38 7.41 2.89 -9.17
CA ALA A 38 7.44 2.67 -7.74
C ALA A 38 6.67 1.36 -7.51
N ASN A 39 7.37 0.34 -6.99
CA ASN A 39 6.74 -0.92 -6.64
C ASN A 39 5.82 -0.66 -5.46
N THR A 40 4.54 -0.44 -5.76
CA THR A 40 3.48 -0.36 -4.77
C THR A 40 2.96 -1.76 -4.53
N ALA A 41 2.95 -2.18 -3.27
CA ALA A 41 2.34 -3.43 -2.85
C ALA A 41 1.23 -3.12 -1.86
N CYS A 42 0.02 -3.62 -2.12
CA CYS A 42 -1.14 -3.43 -1.25
C CYS A 42 -1.59 -4.78 -0.73
N TRP A 43 -2.06 -4.80 0.52
CA TRP A 43 -2.79 -5.93 1.07
C TRP A 43 -4.02 -5.43 1.82
N ASP A 44 -4.95 -6.35 2.01
CA ASP A 44 -6.14 -6.20 2.83
C ASP A 44 -6.21 -7.33 3.85
N PHE A 45 -7.36 -7.48 4.51
CA PHE A 45 -7.61 -8.52 5.50
C PHE A 45 -8.68 -9.52 5.06
N SER A 46 -8.96 -9.58 3.75
CA SER A 46 -10.03 -10.41 3.18
C SER A 46 -9.74 -11.92 3.25
N ASP A 47 -8.47 -12.30 3.25
CA ASP A 47 -8.02 -13.68 3.37
C ASP A 47 -8.06 -14.21 4.82
N LEU A 48 -8.30 -13.33 5.81
CA LEU A 48 -8.39 -13.75 7.20
C LEU A 48 -9.80 -14.28 7.53
N PRO A 49 -9.90 -15.45 8.18
CA PRO A 49 -11.17 -15.88 8.78
C PRO A 49 -11.68 -14.81 9.75
N GLN A 50 -12.98 -14.50 9.70
CA GLN A 50 -13.60 -13.45 10.53
C GLN A 50 -13.63 -13.79 12.05
N THR A 51 -13.21 -14.99 12.41
CA THR A 51 -13.00 -15.44 13.80
C THR A 51 -11.55 -15.27 14.26
N THR A 52 -10.66 -14.77 13.40
CA THR A 52 -9.25 -14.58 13.74
C THR A 52 -9.11 -13.38 14.65
N GLU A 53 -8.71 -13.66 15.90
CA GLU A 53 -8.38 -12.65 16.90
C GLU A 53 -6.88 -12.65 17.16
N TYR A 54 -6.33 -11.45 17.37
CA TYR A 54 -4.97 -11.23 17.82
C TYR A 54 -4.98 -10.44 19.13
N ARG A 55 -4.17 -10.88 20.08
CA ARG A 55 -3.96 -10.28 21.39
C ARG A 55 -2.62 -9.57 21.45
N ILE A 56 -2.39 -8.83 22.52
CA ILE A 56 -1.11 -8.15 22.75
C ILE A 56 -0.01 -9.20 22.85
N GLY A 57 1.06 -9.02 22.05
CA GLY A 57 2.18 -9.94 21.94
C GLY A 57 2.05 -10.94 20.79
N ASP A 58 0.87 -11.07 20.18
CA ASP A 58 0.70 -11.89 18.99
C ASP A 58 1.37 -11.23 17.78
N THR A 59 1.73 -12.06 16.81
CA THR A 59 2.33 -11.65 15.54
C THR A 59 1.56 -12.24 14.37
N PHE A 60 1.48 -11.49 13.28
CA PHE A 60 0.93 -11.90 11.99
C PHE A 60 1.92 -11.55 10.87
N THR A 61 2.28 -12.52 10.05
CA THR A 61 3.15 -12.30 8.89
C THR A 61 2.30 -12.14 7.64
N ALA A 62 2.32 -10.94 7.06
CA ALA A 62 1.79 -10.65 5.73
C ALA A 62 2.88 -10.85 4.66
N GLU A 63 2.49 -10.85 3.38
CA GLU A 63 3.44 -11.04 2.27
C GLU A 63 4.62 -10.03 2.27
N HIS A 64 4.37 -8.82 2.76
CA HIS A 64 5.34 -7.71 2.68
C HIS A 64 5.66 -7.04 4.01
N ALA A 65 5.17 -7.57 5.12
CA ALA A 65 5.42 -7.01 6.44
C ALA A 65 5.13 -8.03 7.53
N ASP A 66 5.81 -7.88 8.66
CA ASP A 66 5.40 -8.50 9.92
C ASP A 66 4.59 -7.48 10.74
N ILE A 67 3.54 -7.97 11.40
CA ILE A 67 2.66 -7.18 12.25
C ILE A 67 2.72 -7.73 13.66
N GLU A 68 3.20 -6.94 14.61
CA GLU A 68 3.17 -7.24 16.04
C GLU A 68 2.06 -6.43 16.71
N PHE A 69 1.24 -7.08 17.53
CA PHE A 69 0.16 -6.41 18.25
C PHE A 69 0.64 -5.89 19.61
N LYS A 70 0.67 -4.57 19.77
CA LYS A 70 1.25 -3.88 20.93
C LYS A 70 0.17 -3.18 21.77
N HIS A 71 0.54 -2.83 23.00
CA HIS A 71 -0.32 -2.03 23.87
C HIS A 71 -0.71 -0.71 23.19
N TYR A 72 -2.00 -0.39 23.25
CA TYR A 72 -2.52 0.95 23.01
C TYR A 72 -2.04 1.92 24.10
N LEU A 73 -1.81 3.18 23.74
CA LEU A 73 -1.47 4.26 24.67
C LEU A 73 -2.64 5.24 24.80
N LEU A 74 -2.97 5.56 26.05
CA LEU A 74 -3.93 6.60 26.42
C LEU A 74 -3.30 7.51 27.48
N ASN A 75 -3.30 8.81 27.22
CA ASN A 75 -2.57 9.82 27.98
C ASN A 75 -1.11 9.43 28.23
N GLY A 76 -0.45 8.87 27.21
CA GLY A 76 0.93 8.37 27.29
C GLY A 76 1.15 7.10 28.12
N ASN A 77 0.10 6.52 28.71
CA ASN A 77 0.18 5.30 29.51
C ASN A 77 -0.26 4.08 28.70
N LYS A 78 0.42 2.95 28.91
CA LYS A 78 0.00 1.67 28.32
C LYS A 78 -1.35 1.26 28.89
N VAL A 79 -2.31 1.02 28.01
CA VAL A 79 -3.60 0.45 28.37
C VAL A 79 -3.48 -1.06 28.42
N THR A 80 -3.66 -1.63 29.61
CA THR A 80 -3.76 -3.07 29.80
C THR A 80 -5.22 -3.41 30.09
N ASN A 81 -5.91 -3.95 29.09
CA ASN A 81 -7.31 -4.35 29.20
C ASN A 81 -7.47 -5.75 28.61
N PRO A 82 -8.05 -6.73 29.32
CA PRO A 82 -8.27 -8.08 28.77
C PRO A 82 -9.20 -8.11 27.55
N ALA A 83 -9.99 -7.05 27.33
CA ALA A 83 -10.79 -6.87 26.13
C ALA A 83 -10.00 -6.29 24.94
N ALA A 84 -8.71 -5.95 25.11
CA ALA A 84 -7.87 -5.49 24.02
C ALA A 84 -7.65 -6.62 23.00
N LEU A 85 -7.99 -6.35 21.75
CA LEU A 85 -7.87 -7.30 20.65
C LEU A 85 -7.83 -6.60 19.30
N ALA A 86 -7.21 -7.25 18.32
CA ALA A 86 -7.43 -6.97 16.91
C ALA A 86 -8.16 -8.16 16.27
N GLN A 87 -9.02 -7.90 15.31
CA GLN A 87 -9.84 -8.92 14.68
C GLN A 87 -10.19 -8.53 13.25
N ALA A 88 -10.12 -9.50 12.33
CA ALA A 88 -10.72 -9.35 11.00
C ALA A 88 -12.25 -9.39 11.15
N THR A 89 -12.92 -8.34 10.69
CA THR A 89 -14.38 -8.18 10.81
C THR A 89 -14.98 -7.66 9.51
N ASN A 90 -16.28 -7.86 9.29
CA ASN A 90 -16.99 -7.34 8.14
C ASN A 90 -18.08 -6.35 8.57
N THR A 91 -17.67 -5.33 9.33
CA THR A 91 -18.56 -4.26 9.80
C THR A 91 -18.74 -3.13 8.78
N GLN A 92 -17.89 -3.09 7.75
CA GLN A 92 -17.91 -2.10 6.67
C GLN A 92 -17.75 -0.65 7.16
N ILE A 93 -17.14 -0.45 8.33
CA ILE A 93 -16.98 0.88 8.95
C ILE A 93 -16.00 1.73 8.14
N SER A 94 -14.97 1.13 7.57
CA SER A 94 -14.05 1.75 6.60
C SER A 94 -14.65 2.00 5.21
N ARG A 95 -15.96 1.77 5.01
CA ARG A 95 -16.67 1.90 3.72
C ARG A 95 -16.08 1.01 2.61
N SER A 96 -15.75 -0.21 2.99
CA SER A 96 -15.37 -1.30 2.08
C SER A 96 -16.39 -2.42 2.16
N ASP A 97 -16.55 -3.19 1.08
CA ASP A 97 -17.33 -4.43 1.07
C ASP A 97 -16.49 -5.65 1.50
N ARG A 98 -15.17 -5.48 1.64
CA ARG A 98 -14.24 -6.50 2.13
C ARG A 98 -14.08 -6.44 3.65
N PRO A 99 -13.62 -7.53 4.27
CA PRO A 99 -13.23 -7.51 5.67
C PRO A 99 -12.15 -6.48 5.98
N GLU A 100 -12.26 -5.88 7.16
CA GLU A 100 -11.36 -4.88 7.72
C GLU A 100 -10.71 -5.41 9.01
N LEU A 101 -9.47 -4.99 9.28
CA LEU A 101 -8.85 -5.22 10.58
C LEU A 101 -9.35 -4.17 11.56
N ARG A 102 -10.19 -4.60 12.50
CA ARG A 102 -10.55 -3.80 13.67
C ARG A 102 -9.48 -3.96 14.73
N THR A 103 -8.96 -2.85 15.23
CA THR A 103 -8.20 -2.76 16.48
C THR A 103 -9.07 -2.14 17.56
N CYS A 104 -9.08 -2.73 18.75
CA CYS A 104 -9.82 -2.25 19.90
C CYS A 104 -8.91 -2.24 21.12
N LEU A 105 -8.51 -1.05 21.58
CA LEU A 105 -7.57 -0.85 22.68
C LEU A 105 -6.21 -1.56 22.46
N ILE A 106 -5.80 -1.68 21.21
CA ILE A 106 -4.53 -2.30 20.79
C ILE A 106 -3.96 -1.56 19.59
N ASN A 107 -2.65 -1.70 19.38
CA ASN A 107 -1.92 -1.16 18.24
C ASN A 107 -1.43 -2.30 17.33
N ALA A 108 -1.60 -2.15 16.02
CA ALA A 108 -0.88 -2.95 15.02
C ALA A 108 0.43 -2.23 14.70
N HIS A 109 1.55 -2.87 15.04
CA HIS A 109 2.89 -2.39 14.75
C HIS A 109 3.44 -3.12 13.53
N VAL A 110 3.58 -2.40 12.42
CA VAL A 110 3.95 -2.99 11.14
C VAL A 110 5.42 -2.71 10.85
N GLU A 111 6.17 -3.79 10.56
CA GLU A 111 7.56 -3.78 10.12
C GLU A 111 7.63 -4.33 8.69
N PRO A 112 7.69 -3.44 7.67
CA PRO A 112 7.82 -3.83 6.28
C PRO A 112 9.12 -4.61 6.02
N ASN A 113 9.06 -5.57 5.10
CA ASN A 113 10.24 -6.38 4.70
C ASN A 113 11.32 -5.59 3.93
N ALA A 114 11.03 -4.34 3.56
CA ALA A 114 11.96 -3.41 2.95
C ALA A 114 11.59 -1.97 3.33
N PRO A 115 12.55 -1.03 3.39
CA PRO A 115 12.27 0.37 3.69
C PRO A 115 11.29 0.99 2.69
N LEU A 116 10.36 1.81 3.19
CA LEU A 116 9.32 2.44 2.36
C LEU A 116 9.53 3.95 2.21
N ARG A 117 9.04 4.47 1.10
CA ARG A 117 8.89 5.91 0.84
C ARG A 117 7.49 6.42 1.18
N ALA A 118 6.46 5.58 1.07
CA ALA A 118 5.13 5.96 1.50
C ALA A 118 4.30 4.77 2.00
N VAL A 119 3.33 5.08 2.85
CA VAL A 119 2.26 4.18 3.29
C VAL A 119 0.92 4.88 3.08
N THR A 120 -0.07 4.17 2.58
CA THR A 120 -1.46 4.63 2.54
C THR A 120 -2.33 3.64 3.30
N LEU A 121 -3.18 4.15 4.19
CA LEU A 121 -4.19 3.41 4.93
C LEU A 121 -5.57 3.91 4.51
N LYS A 122 -6.48 3.00 4.15
CA LYS A 122 -7.91 3.31 4.09
C LYS A 122 -8.55 2.88 5.41
N PHE A 123 -9.24 3.80 6.08
CA PHE A 123 -9.65 3.60 7.46
C PHE A 123 -11.09 4.04 7.77
N GLY A 124 -11.61 3.47 8.85
CA GLY A 124 -12.72 4.00 9.63
C GLY A 124 -12.32 4.12 11.10
N HIS A 125 -12.80 5.15 11.78
CA HIS A 125 -12.45 5.47 13.17
C HIS A 125 -13.72 5.89 13.91
N THR A 126 -14.02 5.23 15.01
CA THR A 126 -15.17 5.57 15.85
C THR A 126 -14.76 5.76 17.31
N GLY A 127 -15.58 6.52 18.03
CA GLY A 127 -15.37 6.86 19.42
C GLY A 127 -15.79 5.79 20.41
N SER A 128 -15.53 6.10 21.68
CA SER A 128 -16.26 5.55 22.82
C SER A 128 -17.03 6.67 23.53
N ALA A 129 -17.57 6.40 24.72
CA ALA A 129 -18.17 7.44 25.56
C ALA A 129 -17.25 8.65 25.82
N ASN A 130 -15.93 8.47 25.72
CA ASN A 130 -14.92 9.54 25.90
C ASN A 130 -14.34 10.06 24.57
N GLY A 131 -15.08 9.83 23.48
CA GLY A 131 -14.68 10.23 22.13
C GLY A 131 -13.73 9.24 21.43
N PRO A 132 -13.36 9.54 20.17
CA PRO A 132 -12.37 8.81 19.40
C PRO A 132 -10.97 9.03 19.96
N HIS A 133 -10.18 7.96 20.04
CA HIS A 133 -8.75 8.04 20.31
C HIS A 133 -7.99 7.03 19.48
N THR A 134 -6.94 7.49 18.82
CA THR A 134 -6.09 6.70 17.91
C THR A 134 -4.62 6.89 18.29
N ASN A 135 -3.78 5.91 18.02
CA ASN A 135 -2.33 6.05 18.02
C ASN A 135 -1.81 5.87 16.60
N ILE A 136 -1.01 6.82 16.13
CA ILE A 136 -0.29 6.74 14.86
C ILE A 136 1.21 6.85 15.16
N GLY A 137 2.01 5.95 14.61
CA GLY A 137 3.45 5.92 14.87
C GLY A 137 4.27 5.69 13.62
N VAL A 138 5.48 6.24 13.59
CA VAL A 138 6.48 6.03 12.54
C VAL A 138 7.87 5.98 13.17
N ASN A 139 8.67 4.98 12.80
CA ASN A 139 10.09 4.86 13.19
C ASN A 139 10.35 5.03 14.70
N GLY A 140 9.42 4.56 15.54
CA GLY A 140 9.53 4.60 17.00
C GLY A 140 9.02 5.87 17.67
N GLU A 141 8.64 6.90 16.91
CA GLU A 141 7.83 7.99 17.44
C GLU A 141 6.35 7.61 17.35
N LEU A 142 5.63 7.66 18.46
CA LEU A 142 4.22 7.32 18.55
C LEU A 142 3.43 8.53 19.05
N LYS A 143 2.35 8.87 18.34
CA LYS A 143 1.48 10.00 18.65
C LYS A 143 0.07 9.52 18.95
N GLU A 144 -0.42 9.92 20.11
CA GLU A 144 -1.81 9.79 20.48
C GLU A 144 -2.62 10.97 19.89
N VAL A 145 -3.79 10.66 19.35
CA VAL A 145 -4.71 11.62 18.75
C VAL A 145 -6.08 11.43 19.36
N SER A 146 -6.58 12.47 20.01
CA SER A 146 -7.92 12.52 20.57
C SER A 146 -8.85 13.29 19.64
N GLY A 147 -10.07 12.78 19.45
CA GLY A 147 -11.05 13.35 18.55
C GLY A 147 -10.74 13.06 17.09
N SER A 148 -10.76 14.11 16.26
CA SER A 148 -10.61 14.00 14.81
C SER A 148 -9.17 13.72 14.36
N LEU A 149 -9.00 12.85 13.38
CA LEU A 149 -7.69 12.63 12.75
C LEU A 149 -7.21 13.81 11.88
N THR A 150 -8.06 14.79 11.57
CA THR A 150 -7.64 16.01 10.85
C THR A 150 -6.49 16.74 11.52
N GLY A 151 -6.37 16.62 12.86
CA GLY A 151 -5.27 17.22 13.62
C GLY A 151 -3.89 16.69 13.25
N LEU A 152 -3.79 15.54 12.56
CA LEU A 152 -2.53 15.02 12.04
C LEU A 152 -2.14 15.59 10.68
N ASN A 153 -3.09 16.16 9.92
CA ASN A 153 -2.84 16.58 8.56
C ASN A 153 -1.76 17.69 8.52
N GLY A 154 -0.74 17.50 7.69
CA GLY A 154 0.42 18.40 7.58
C GLY A 154 1.45 18.28 8.71
N GLN A 155 1.24 17.39 9.68
CA GLN A 155 2.23 17.14 10.73
C GLN A 155 3.38 16.27 10.24
N VAL A 156 4.51 16.37 10.96
CA VAL A 156 5.68 15.52 10.77
C VAL A 156 5.79 14.55 11.93
N LEU A 157 6.06 13.29 11.63
CA LEU A 157 6.23 12.22 12.62
C LEU A 157 7.45 11.36 12.26
N GLY A 158 8.23 10.94 13.25
CA GLY A 158 9.27 9.94 13.10
C GLY A 158 10.63 10.36 13.67
N ASN A 159 11.49 9.36 13.85
CA ASN A 159 12.82 9.55 14.40
C ASN A 159 13.73 10.31 13.41
N ALA A 160 14.41 11.36 13.88
CA ALA A 160 15.29 12.17 13.05
C ALA A 160 16.49 11.42 12.45
N ALA A 161 16.96 10.36 13.10
CA ALA A 161 18.08 9.53 12.66
C ALA A 161 17.64 8.49 11.62
N THR A 162 16.50 7.84 11.84
CA THR A 162 16.01 6.76 10.96
C THR A 162 15.19 7.29 9.78
N GLY A 163 14.24 8.18 10.06
CA GLY A 163 13.39 8.76 9.03
C GLY A 163 12.14 9.43 9.60
N ARG A 164 11.66 10.44 8.87
CA ARG A 164 10.47 11.24 9.19
C ARG A 164 9.51 11.24 8.01
N VAL A 165 8.23 11.30 8.32
CA VAL A 165 7.15 11.42 7.34
C VAL A 165 6.40 12.73 7.49
N ALA A 166 5.87 13.25 6.39
CA ALA A 166 4.74 14.16 6.40
C ALA A 166 3.44 13.34 6.34
N ILE A 167 2.46 13.71 7.16
CA ILE A 167 1.17 13.02 7.22
C ILE A 167 0.15 13.81 6.39
N VAL A 168 -0.59 13.11 5.53
CA VAL A 168 -1.78 13.64 4.85
C VAL A 168 -2.99 12.84 5.30
N VAL A 169 -4.05 13.52 5.75
CA VAL A 169 -5.32 12.89 6.12
C VAL A 169 -6.43 13.47 5.28
N ASN A 170 -7.10 12.61 4.52
CA ASN A 170 -8.27 12.97 3.72
C ASN A 170 -9.49 12.30 4.32
N LEU A 171 -10.34 13.05 5.01
CA LEU A 171 -11.61 12.55 5.54
C LEU A 171 -12.73 12.75 4.52
N ASP A 172 -13.63 11.78 4.44
CA ASP A 172 -14.85 11.90 3.64
C ASP A 172 -15.80 12.96 4.22
N ASP A 173 -15.97 12.94 5.54
CA ASP A 173 -16.70 13.96 6.31
C ASP A 173 -16.04 14.14 7.68
N PRO A 174 -15.44 15.30 7.98
CA PRO A 174 -14.79 15.57 9.25
C PRO A 174 -15.72 15.54 10.47
N GLN A 175 -17.04 15.66 10.29
CA GLN A 175 -18.02 15.67 11.38
C GLN A 175 -18.75 14.34 11.54
N ALA A 176 -18.50 13.35 10.69
CA ALA A 176 -19.13 12.04 10.77
C ALA A 176 -18.60 11.20 11.94
N ASP A 177 -19.46 10.34 12.48
CA ASP A 177 -19.10 9.22 13.36
C ASP A 177 -19.77 7.94 12.80
N PRO A 178 -19.01 6.96 12.29
CA PRO A 178 -17.54 6.91 12.22
C PRO A 178 -16.94 7.94 11.24
N GLN A 179 -15.76 8.46 11.58
CA GLN A 179 -14.91 9.18 10.62
C GLN A 179 -14.26 8.17 9.68
N THR A 180 -14.29 8.44 8.38
CA THR A 180 -13.75 7.55 7.34
C THR A 180 -12.89 8.34 6.37
N GLY A 181 -11.92 7.67 5.74
CA GLY A 181 -11.07 8.31 4.76
C GLY A 181 -9.75 7.59 4.53
N THR A 182 -8.75 8.34 4.08
CA THR A 182 -7.39 7.87 3.85
C THR A 182 -6.36 8.62 4.68
N MET A 183 -5.33 7.89 5.12
CA MET A 183 -4.15 8.45 5.76
C MET A 183 -2.93 8.06 4.95
N GLU A 184 -2.11 9.04 4.61
CA GLU A 184 -0.86 8.82 3.88
C GLU A 184 0.33 9.30 4.72
N LEU A 185 1.37 8.47 4.76
CA LEU A 185 2.64 8.75 5.43
C LEU A 185 3.70 8.86 4.34
N HIS A 186 4.23 10.05 4.09
CA HIS A 186 5.20 10.31 3.03
C HIS A 186 6.58 10.58 3.61
N ALA A 187 7.58 9.74 3.33
CA ALA A 187 8.94 9.95 3.80
C ALA A 187 9.48 11.29 3.26
N ILE A 188 9.83 12.19 4.17
CA ILE A 188 10.49 13.47 3.88
C ILE A 188 11.98 13.46 4.26
N LYS A 189 12.39 12.46 5.06
CA LYS A 189 13.79 12.18 5.40
C LYS A 189 13.91 10.68 5.69
N GLY A 190 14.99 10.05 5.23
CA GLY A 190 15.21 8.61 5.44
C GLY A 190 14.11 7.78 4.80
N ALA A 191 13.76 6.66 5.43
CA ALA A 191 12.68 5.78 5.00
C ALA A 191 11.74 5.46 6.17
N ILE A 192 10.58 4.87 5.87
CA ILE A 192 9.69 4.27 6.85
C ILE A 192 10.14 2.82 7.03
N GLU A 193 10.76 2.53 8.16
CA GLU A 193 11.17 1.17 8.56
C GLU A 193 10.12 0.47 9.41
N LYS A 194 9.25 1.25 10.06
CA LYS A 194 8.11 0.76 10.81
C LYS A 194 7.06 1.83 10.96
N PHE A 195 5.80 1.42 11.04
CA PHE A 195 4.68 2.30 11.36
C PHE A 195 3.70 1.61 12.30
N THR A 196 2.80 2.39 12.89
CA THR A 196 1.83 1.89 13.85
C THR A 196 0.50 2.59 13.64
N PHE A 197 -0.57 1.82 13.73
CA PHE A 197 -1.93 2.33 13.80
C PHE A 197 -2.71 1.52 14.84
N GLY A 198 -3.71 2.13 15.45
CA GLY A 198 -4.57 1.49 16.42
C GLY A 198 -5.36 2.51 17.19
N GLY A 199 -6.32 2.07 18.00
CA GLY A 199 -7.13 3.01 18.76
C GLY A 199 -8.12 2.33 19.68
N VAL A 200 -9.00 3.14 20.24
CA VAL A 200 -10.16 2.63 21.00
C VAL A 200 -11.05 1.78 20.11
N GLN A 201 -11.33 2.25 18.89
CA GLN A 201 -11.90 1.48 17.79
C GLN A 201 -11.40 2.03 16.45
N PHE A 202 -10.45 1.34 15.83
CA PHE A 202 -9.87 1.75 14.55
C PHE A 202 -9.91 0.61 13.55
N PHE A 203 -10.42 0.86 12.36
CA PHE A 203 -10.69 -0.11 11.32
C PHE A 203 -9.84 0.21 10.10
N VAL A 204 -9.11 -0.77 9.58
CA VAL A 204 -8.28 -0.61 8.38
C VAL A 204 -8.72 -1.62 7.33
N ASP A 205 -9.05 -1.11 6.15
CA ASP A 205 -9.43 -1.91 4.96
C ASP A 205 -8.18 -2.33 4.20
N ASP A 206 -7.48 -1.34 3.63
CA ASP A 206 -6.31 -1.54 2.80
C ASP A 206 -5.08 -0.87 3.41
N VAL A 207 -3.94 -1.53 3.23
CA VAL A 207 -2.61 -0.97 3.48
C VAL A 207 -1.80 -1.08 2.20
N CYS A 208 -1.42 0.07 1.63
CA CYS A 208 -0.54 0.13 0.47
C CYS A 208 0.83 0.67 0.87
N LEU A 209 1.88 -0.08 0.53
CA LEU A 209 3.27 0.27 0.76
C LEU A 209 3.95 0.65 -0.55
N LYS A 210 4.72 1.73 -0.53
CA LYS A 210 5.49 2.19 -1.67
C LYS A 210 6.97 2.23 -1.31
N LYS A 211 7.78 1.47 -2.03
CA LYS A 211 9.25 1.42 -1.87
C LYS A 211 9.96 2.57 -2.57
#